data_AF-A0A3B8PWY8-F1
#
_entry.id   AF-A0A3B8PWY8-F1
#
_cell.length_a   1.000
_cell.length_b   1.000
_cell.length_c   1.000
_cell.angle_alpha   90.00
_cell.angle_beta   90.00
_cell.angle_gamma   90.00
#
_symmetry.space_group_name_H-M   'P 1'
#
loop_
_entity.id
_entity.type
_entity.pdbx_description
1 polymer ?
#
loop_
_entity_poly.entity_id
_entity_poly.type
_entity_poly.pdbx_seq_one_letter_code
_entity_poly.pdbx_strand_id
1 'polypeptide(L)' 'SAKKRDALFDAMRLDKKVSAGEVKFVLTKLIGDAVAGQRVADSDIQATLNLLAA' A
#
# COMPACT_ATOMS: atom_id res chain seq x y z
N SER A 1 5.01 -13.55 -9.19
CA SER A 1 4.28 -14.69 -8.61
C SER A 1 3.32 -14.19 -7.55
N ALA A 2 2.07 -14.66 -7.55
CA ALA A 2 1.02 -14.21 -6.62
C ALA A 2 1.43 -14.33 -5.14
N LYS A 3 2.04 -15.46 -4.74
CA LYS A 3 2.53 -15.68 -3.36
C LYS A 3 3.50 -14.59 -2.86
N LYS A 4 4.32 -14.02 -3.75
CA LYS A 4 5.24 -12.94 -3.36
C LYS A 4 4.51 -11.61 -3.12
N ARG A 5 3.39 -11.37 -3.82
CA ARG A 5 2.56 -10.17 -3.64
C ARG A 5 1.74 -10.25 -2.37
N ASP A 6 1.20 -11.42 -2.05
CA ASP A 6 0.48 -11.66 -0.80
C ASP A 6 1.43 -11.44 0.40
N ALA A 7 2.63 -12.03 0.34
CA ALA A 7 3.66 -11.84 1.37
C ALA A 7 4.10 -10.38 1.51
N LEU A 8 4.21 -9.63 0.40
CA LEU A 8 4.50 -8.20 0.43
C LEU A 8 3.36 -7.43 1.11
N PHE A 9 2.11 -7.73 0.76
CA PHE A 9 0.95 -7.05 1.31
C PHE A 9 0.79 -7.31 2.83
N ASP A 10 1.04 -8.54 3.27
CA ASP A 10 1.06 -8.88 4.69
C ASP A 10 2.20 -8.17 5.43
N ALA A 11 3.39 -8.07 4.82
CA ALA A 11 4.49 -7.29 5.37
C ALA A 11 4.13 -5.79 5.49
N MET A 12 3.40 -5.22 4.52
CA MET A 12 2.94 -3.83 4.57
C MET A 12 1.98 -3.58 5.75
N ARG A 13 1.15 -4.57 6.11
CA ARG A 13 0.25 -4.50 7.29
C ARG A 13 0.97 -4.60 8.62
N LEU A 14 2.19 -5.12 8.64
CA LEU A 14 3.05 -5.20 9.82
C LEU A 14 3.97 -3.98 9.97
N ASP A 15 3.99 -3.06 9.00
CA ASP A 15 4.84 -1.88 9.05
C ASP A 15 4.44 -0.93 10.20
N LYS A 16 5.44 -0.27 10.79
CA LYS A 16 5.28 0.64 11.95
C LYS A 16 4.31 1.80 11.70
N LYS A 17 3.95 2.10 10.44
CA LYS A 17 2.97 3.13 10.06
C LYS A 17 1.52 2.65 10.12
N VAL A 18 1.28 1.42 10.56
CA VAL A 18 -0.04 0.83 10.71
C VAL A 18 -0.60 1.10 12.11
N SER A 19 -1.76 1.74 12.18
CA SER A 19 -2.56 1.82 13.41
C SER A 19 -3.79 0.94 13.21
N ALA A 20 -4.01 -0.05 14.08
CA ALA A 20 -5.16 -0.97 14.03
C ALA A 20 -5.28 -1.84 12.77
N GLY A 21 -4.16 -2.15 12.08
CA GLY A 21 -4.16 -3.04 10.91
C GLY A 21 -4.34 -2.34 9.55
N GLU A 22 -4.55 -1.02 9.53
CA GLU A 22 -4.67 -0.23 8.29
C GLU A 22 -3.31 0.23 7.73
N VAL A 23 -3.01 -0.11 6.47
CA VAL A 23 -1.81 0.40 5.76
C VAL A 23 -1.98 1.89 5.46
N LYS A 24 -1.04 2.70 5.94
CA LYS A 24 -1.00 4.15 5.66
C LYS A 24 0.08 4.48 4.64
N PHE A 25 -0.32 5.23 3.62
CA PHE A 25 0.57 5.66 2.54
C PHE A 25 0.96 7.13 2.70
N VAL A 26 2.11 7.45 2.09
CA VAL A 26 2.42 8.82 1.69
C VAL A 26 2.06 8.91 0.22
N LEU A 27 1.08 9.74 -0.12
CA LEU A 27 0.64 9.93 -1.51
C LEU A 27 0.95 11.34 -1.97
N THR A 28 1.41 11.46 -3.20
CA THR A 28 1.65 12.73 -3.88
C THR A 28 0.50 13.02 -4.82
N LYS A 29 -0.17 14.16 -4.66
CA LYS A 29 -1.14 14.64 -5.66
C LYS A 29 -0.43 15.24 -6.86
N LEU A 30 0.69 15.90 -6.59
CA LEU A 30 1.56 16.57 -7.55
C LEU A 30 3.01 16.30 -7.15
N ILE A 31 3.94 16.45 -8.10
CA ILE A 31 5.37 16.37 -7.79
C ILE A 31 5.70 17.50 -6.79
N GLY A 32 6.26 17.13 -5.64
CA GLY A 32 6.59 18.06 -4.55
C GLY A 32 5.51 18.24 -3.48
N ASP A 33 4.28 17.72 -3.68
CA ASP A 33 3.19 17.83 -2.70
C ASP A 33 2.81 16.45 -2.14
N ALA A 34 3.54 16.04 -1.10
CA ALA A 34 3.40 14.73 -0.45
C ALA A 34 2.57 14.82 0.84
N VAL A 35 1.53 13.99 0.92
CA VAL A 35 0.63 13.91 2.08
C VAL A 35 0.77 12.55 2.76
N ALA A 36 1.17 12.55 4.03
CA ALA A 36 1.30 11.33 4.84
C ALA A 36 -0.02 10.89 5.47
N GLY A 37 -0.08 9.61 5.88
CA GLY A 37 -1.21 9.07 6.65
C GLY A 37 -2.45 8.76 5.82
N GLN A 38 -2.33 8.75 4.49
CA GLN A 38 -3.44 8.47 3.59
C GLN A 38 -3.86 7.01 3.70
N ARG A 39 -5.17 6.78 3.79
CA ARG A 39 -5.76 5.44 3.77
C ARG A 39 -6.11 5.06 2.33
N VAL A 40 -5.84 3.82 1.97
CA VAL A 40 -6.17 3.24 0.66
C VAL A 40 -6.87 1.91 0.91
N ALA A 41 -7.92 1.60 0.14
CA ALA A 41 -8.64 0.35 0.28
C ALA A 41 -7.76 -0.83 -0.15
N ASP A 42 -7.87 -1.96 0.58
CA ASP A 42 -7.12 -3.18 0.30
C ASP A 42 -7.30 -3.67 -1.15
N SER A 43 -8.50 -3.49 -1.73
CA SER A 43 -8.79 -3.82 -3.12
C SER A 43 -7.94 -3.03 -4.11
N ASP A 44 -7.72 -1.74 -3.85
CA ASP A 44 -6.96 -0.86 -4.73
C ASP A 44 -5.47 -1.17 -4.66
N ILE A 45 -4.98 -1.52 -3.46
CA ILE A 45 -3.60 -1.96 -3.24
C ILE A 45 -3.35 -3.25 -4.01
N GLN A 46 -4.24 -4.26 -3.87
CA GLN A 46 -4.12 -5.53 -4.58
C GLN A 46 -4.21 -5.36 -6.10
N ALA A 47 -5.16 -4.55 -6.59
CA ALA A 47 -5.29 -4.25 -8.01
C ALA A 47 -4.01 -3.61 -8.57
N THR A 48 -3.45 -2.65 -7.84
CA THR A 48 -2.20 -1.96 -8.21
C THR A 48 -1.00 -2.91 -8.21
N LEU A 49 -0.85 -3.73 -7.18
CA LEU A 49 0.23 -4.73 -7.11
C LEU A 49 0.13 -5.78 -8.22
N ASN A 50 -1.09 -6.13 -8.66
CA ASN A 50 -1.31 -7.00 -9.81
C ASN A 50 -0.94 -6.30 -11.12
N LEU A 51 -1.32 -5.02 -11.30
CA LEU A 51 -0.99 -4.22 -12.47
C LEU A 51 0.54 -4.07 -12.65
N LEU A 52 1.28 -3.76 -11.58
CA LEU A 52 2.73 -3.57 -11.62
C LEU A 52 3.53 -4.86 -11.87
N ALA A 53 2.87 -6.02 -11.81
CA ALA A 53 3.49 -7.33 -12.03
C ALA A 53 3.21 -7.91 -13.42
N ALA A 54 2.49 -7.18 -14.27
CA ALA A 54 2.30 -7.46 -15.70
C ALA A 54 3.48 -6.89 -16.52
#